data_AF-M5BY10-F1
#
_entry.id   AF-M5BY10-F1
#
_cell.length_a   1.000
_cell.length_b   1.000
_cell.length_c   1.000
_cell.angle_alpha   90.00
_cell.angle_beta   90.00
_cell.angle_gamma   90.00
#
_symmetry.space_group_name_H-M   'P 1'
#
loop_
_entity.id
_entity.type
_entity.pdbx_description
1 polymer ?
#
loop_
_entity_poly.entity_id
_entity_poly.type
_entity_poly.pdbx_seq_one_letter_code
_entity_poly.pdbx_strand_id
1 'polypeptide(L)'
;MSTRRPASTTSLSRYARPDSPDESDRALDFCNSFWGLGDGGVDVLFARMRGAVRTAEEMRAFWKERALIEEDYAKRLAKLAKTVLGRDEIGYVAADIRQIESD
;
A
#
# COMPACT_ATOMS: atom_id res chain seq x y z
N MET A 1 -22.05 -15.03 -37.05
CA MET A 1 -22.02 -15.47 -35.64
C MET A 1 -20.99 -14.62 -34.91
N SER A 2 -21.40 -13.70 -34.05
CA SER A 2 -20.47 -12.85 -33.28
C SER A 2 -20.10 -13.58 -31.99
N THR A 3 -18.89 -14.10 -31.90
CA THR A 3 -18.36 -14.74 -30.70
C THR A 3 -18.13 -13.66 -29.63
N ARG A 4 -18.97 -13.66 -28.58
CA ARG A 4 -18.74 -12.81 -27.41
C ARG A 4 -17.41 -13.21 -26.78
N ARG A 5 -16.44 -12.28 -26.76
CA ARG A 5 -15.18 -12.43 -26.03
C ARG A 5 -15.49 -12.69 -24.55
N PRO A 6 -14.88 -13.71 -23.91
CA PRO A 6 -15.02 -13.90 -22.47
C PRO A 6 -14.46 -12.67 -21.75
N ALA A 7 -15.15 -12.24 -20.69
CA ALA A 7 -14.71 -11.11 -19.89
C ALA A 7 -13.32 -11.39 -19.31
N SER A 8 -12.38 -10.46 -19.52
CA SER A 8 -11.01 -10.60 -19.00
C SER A 8 -11.05 -10.74 -17.48
N THR A 9 -10.40 -11.79 -16.96
CA THR A 9 -10.24 -12.02 -15.50
C THR A 9 -9.51 -10.87 -14.80
N THR A 10 -8.76 -10.06 -15.55
CA THR A 10 -8.07 -8.84 -15.08
C THR A 10 -8.91 -7.56 -15.26
N SER A 11 -10.17 -7.66 -15.67
CA SER A 11 -11.01 -6.49 -15.90
C SER A 11 -11.25 -5.74 -14.59
N LEU A 12 -10.86 -4.47 -14.57
CA LEU A 12 -11.07 -3.56 -13.44
C LEU A 12 -12.45 -2.90 -13.46
N SER A 13 -13.33 -3.28 -14.40
CA SER A 13 -14.71 -2.80 -14.55
C SER A 13 -15.53 -2.89 -13.25
N ARG A 14 -15.22 -3.84 -12.36
CA ARG A 14 -15.78 -3.94 -11.00
C ARG A 14 -15.58 -2.67 -10.15
N TYR A 15 -14.52 -1.91 -10.40
CA TYR A 15 -14.17 -0.70 -9.65
C TYR A 15 -14.68 0.58 -10.32
N ALA A 16 -15.41 0.47 -11.43
CA ALA A 16 -16.04 1.60 -12.11
C ALA A 16 -17.02 2.32 -11.18
N ARG A 17 -16.98 3.66 -11.18
CA ARG A 17 -17.87 4.54 -10.41
C ARG A 17 -18.90 5.18 -11.34
N PRO A 18 -20.02 5.73 -10.83
CA PRO A 18 -21.03 6.38 -11.69
C PRO A 18 -20.47 7.49 -12.59
N ASP A 19 -19.41 8.19 -12.16
CA ASP A 19 -18.71 9.21 -12.95
C ASP A 19 -17.52 8.68 -13.77
N SER A 20 -17.32 7.36 -13.81
CA SER A 20 -16.24 6.80 -14.62
C SER A 20 -16.56 6.93 -16.12
N PRO A 21 -15.55 7.19 -16.96
CA PRO A 21 -15.74 7.24 -18.41
C PRO A 21 -16.38 5.95 -18.92
N ASP A 22 -17.24 6.05 -19.93
CA ASP A 22 -17.88 4.88 -20.52
C ASP A 22 -16.83 3.93 -21.11
N GLU A 23 -16.65 2.76 -20.49
CA GLU A 23 -15.71 1.73 -20.94
C GLU A 23 -16.10 1.15 -22.32
N SER A 24 -17.30 1.47 -22.84
CA SER A 24 -17.69 1.09 -24.19
C SER A 24 -16.99 1.92 -25.27
N ASP A 25 -16.42 3.09 -24.91
CA ASP A 25 -15.70 3.95 -25.83
C ASP A 25 -14.31 3.39 -26.16
N ARG A 26 -14.24 2.67 -27.29
CA ARG A 26 -13.00 2.10 -27.85
C ARG A 26 -11.94 3.17 -28.12
N ALA A 27 -12.28 4.45 -28.23
CA ALA A 27 -11.29 5.51 -28.41
C ALA A 27 -10.39 5.69 -27.18
N LEU A 28 -10.84 5.28 -26.00
CA LEU A 28 -10.08 5.28 -24.75
C LEU A 28 -9.15 4.07 -24.60
N ASP A 29 -9.27 3.06 -25.47
CA ASP A 29 -8.34 1.93 -25.49
C ASP A 29 -6.93 2.44 -25.77
N PHE A 30 -5.97 1.99 -24.98
CA PHE A 30 -4.56 2.38 -25.09
C PHE A 30 -4.00 2.23 -26.51
N CYS A 31 -4.40 1.18 -27.24
CA CYS A 31 -3.95 0.96 -28.62
C CYS A 31 -4.55 1.93 -29.64
N ASN A 32 -5.52 2.76 -29.25
CA ASN A 32 -6.23 3.70 -30.13
C ASN A 32 -5.92 5.17 -29.78
N SER A 33 -5.37 5.48 -28.60
CA SER A 33 -5.22 6.87 -28.13
C SER A 33 -3.84 7.52 -28.35
N PHE A 34 -2.79 6.77 -28.73
CA PHE A 34 -1.40 7.28 -28.75
C PHE A 34 -0.73 7.30 -30.15
N TRP A 35 -1.47 7.73 -31.18
CA TRP A 35 -0.99 7.81 -32.58
C TRP A 35 -0.78 9.23 -33.13
N GLY A 36 -0.85 10.27 -32.29
CA GLY A 36 -0.85 11.68 -32.69
C GLY A 36 0.29 12.10 -33.64
N LEU A 37 0.21 13.34 -34.16
CA LEU A 37 1.13 13.83 -35.20
C LEU A 37 2.61 13.58 -34.84
N GLY A 38 3.33 12.90 -35.73
CA GLY A 38 4.76 12.61 -35.57
C GLY A 38 5.10 11.43 -34.66
N ASP A 39 4.17 10.50 -34.44
CA ASP A 39 4.37 9.24 -33.68
C ASP A 39 4.87 9.42 -32.23
N GLY A 40 4.76 10.63 -31.66
CA GLY A 40 5.25 10.97 -30.31
C GLY A 40 4.50 10.31 -29.15
N GLY A 41 3.43 9.54 -29.43
CA GLY A 41 2.67 8.84 -28.41
C GLY A 41 3.52 7.83 -27.61
N VAL A 42 4.49 7.17 -28.25
CA VAL A 42 5.37 6.20 -27.59
C VAL A 42 6.24 6.84 -26.50
N ASP A 43 6.71 8.07 -26.72
CA ASP A 43 7.54 8.78 -25.76
C ASP A 43 6.76 9.16 -24.50
N VAL A 44 5.48 9.54 -24.65
CA VAL A 44 4.57 9.80 -23.53
C VAL A 44 4.41 8.54 -22.69
N LEU A 45 4.25 7.38 -23.33
CA LEU A 45 4.13 6.10 -22.64
C LEU A 45 5.40 5.73 -21.88
N PHE A 46 6.57 5.89 -22.50
CA PHE A 46 7.85 5.63 -21.82
C PHE A 46 8.11 6.61 -20.67
N ALA A 47 7.74 7.89 -20.81
CA ALA A 47 7.83 8.85 -19.73
C ALA A 47 6.92 8.44 -18.55
N ARG A 48 5.67 8.07 -18.84
CA ARG A 48 4.70 7.61 -17.83
C ARG A 48 5.14 6.34 -17.12
N MET A 49 5.69 5.37 -17.85
CA MET A 49 6.17 4.11 -17.28
C MET A 49 7.40 4.33 -16.40
N ARG A 50 8.37 5.15 -16.83
CA ARG A 50 9.52 5.54 -16.00
C ARG A 50 9.09 6.23 -14.71
N GLY A 51 8.09 7.11 -14.79
CA GLY A 51 7.48 7.74 -13.61
C GLY A 51 6.83 6.71 -12.68
N ALA A 52 6.08 5.75 -13.23
CA ALA A 52 5.43 4.69 -12.45
C ALA A 52 6.43 3.84 -11.65
N VAL A 53 7.53 3.44 -12.29
CA VAL A 53 8.60 2.66 -11.64
C VAL A 53 9.22 3.45 -10.49
N ARG A 54 9.48 4.75 -10.68
CA ARG A 54 10.01 5.61 -9.62
C ARG A 54 9.06 5.69 -8.42
N THR A 55 7.78 5.94 -8.66
CA THR A 55 6.77 6.00 -7.58
C THR A 55 6.63 4.67 -6.85
N ALA A 56 6.73 3.54 -7.56
CA ALA A 56 6.71 2.22 -6.93
C ALA A 56 7.92 2.01 -6.00
N GLU A 57 9.11 2.45 -6.41
CA GLU A 57 10.31 2.37 -5.58
C GLU A 57 10.22 3.32 -4.36
N GLU A 58 9.71 4.52 -4.54
CA GLU A 58 9.44 5.46 -3.43
C GLU A 58 8.46 4.86 -2.41
N MET A 59 7.38 4.23 -2.89
CA MET A 59 6.43 3.54 -2.02
C MET A 59 7.09 2.37 -1.28
N ARG A 60 7.92 1.58 -1.96
CA ARG A 60 8.68 0.48 -1.33
C ARG A 60 9.61 1.01 -0.23
N ALA A 61 10.35 2.07 -0.51
CA ALA A 61 11.25 2.70 0.45
C ALA A 61 10.48 3.22 1.68
N PHE A 62 9.34 3.88 1.45
CA PHE A 62 8.47 4.36 2.54
C PHE A 62 8.03 3.23 3.47
N TRP A 63 7.54 2.11 2.92
CA TRP A 63 7.10 0.98 3.74
C TRP A 63 8.26 0.27 4.45
N LYS A 64 9.46 0.25 3.86
CA LYS A 64 10.66 -0.27 4.52
C LYS A 64 11.01 0.56 5.76
N GLU A 65 11.05 1.89 5.64
CA GLU A 65 11.31 2.77 6.78
C GLU A 65 10.24 2.62 7.86
N ARG A 66 8.95 2.56 7.47
CA ARG A 66 7.86 2.31 8.41
C ARG A 66 8.01 0.98 9.15
N ALA A 67 8.43 -0.09 8.47
CA ALA A 67 8.67 -1.37 9.10
C ALA A 67 9.83 -1.33 10.11
N LEU A 68 10.92 -0.62 9.78
CA LEU A 68 12.05 -0.44 10.71
C LEU A 68 11.65 0.36 11.96
N ILE A 69 10.83 1.40 11.81
CA ILE A 69 10.30 2.17 12.94
C ILE A 69 9.46 1.27 13.86
N GLU A 70 8.59 0.45 13.28
CA GLU A 70 7.74 -0.47 14.03
C GLU A 70 8.57 -1.53 14.77
N GLU A 71 9.61 -2.06 14.13
CA GLU A 71 10.53 -3.02 14.74
C GLU A 71 11.27 -2.41 15.95
N ASP A 72 11.79 -1.20 15.82
CA ASP A 72 12.46 -0.49 16.90
C ASP A 72 11.51 -0.11 18.04
N TYR A 73 10.28 0.28 17.71
CA TYR A 73 9.22 0.54 18.69
C TYR A 73 8.90 -0.73 19.49
N ALA A 74 8.68 -1.86 18.82
CA ALA A 74 8.42 -3.14 19.45
C ALA A 74 9.60 -3.59 20.34
N LYS A 75 10.85 -3.43 19.90
CA LYS A 75 12.05 -3.72 20.71
C LYS A 75 12.10 -2.87 21.97
N ARG A 76 11.80 -1.57 21.87
CA ARG A 76 11.78 -0.66 23.02
C ARG A 76 10.68 -1.01 24.00
N LEU A 77 9.48 -1.34 23.51
CA LEU A 77 8.38 -1.84 24.34
C LEU A 77 8.73 -3.14 25.03
N ALA A 78 9.32 -4.11 24.32
CA ALA A 78 9.71 -5.39 24.91
C ALA A 78 10.80 -5.24 25.99
N LYS A 79 11.69 -4.26 25.84
CA LYS A 79 12.65 -3.90 26.90
C LYS A 79 11.96 -3.25 28.09
N LEU A 80 11.03 -2.32 27.84
CA LEU A 80 10.28 -1.64 28.89
C LEU A 80 9.43 -2.62 29.71
N ALA A 81 8.74 -3.56 29.06
CA ALA A 81 7.91 -4.57 29.71
C ALA A 81 8.68 -5.48 30.69
N LYS A 82 10.00 -5.64 30.53
CA LYS A 82 10.86 -6.40 31.44
C LYS A 82 11.43 -5.57 32.58
N THR A 83 11.03 -4.30 32.68
CA THR A 83 11.51 -3.40 33.73
C THR A 83 10.70 -3.68 34.98
N VAL A 84 11.36 -4.22 36.00
CA VAL A 84 10.73 -4.49 37.30
C VAL A 84 10.35 -3.17 37.95
N LEU A 85 9.04 -2.97 38.16
CA LEU A 85 8.46 -1.83 38.86
C LEU A 85 8.16 -2.19 40.32
N GLY A 86 8.21 -1.20 41.22
CA GLY A 86 7.76 -1.39 42.60
C GLY A 86 8.68 -2.24 43.49
N ARG A 87 10.00 -2.21 43.25
CA ARG A 87 10.99 -3.00 44.03
C ARG A 87 10.98 -2.69 45.54
N ASP A 88 10.64 -1.45 45.89
CA ASP A 88 10.53 -0.97 47.27
C ASP A 88 9.07 -0.84 47.74
N GLU A 89 8.10 -1.20 46.88
CA GLU A 89 6.69 -1.17 47.22
C GLU A 89 6.32 -2.36 48.11
N ILE A 90 5.41 -2.14 49.06
CA ILE A 90 4.96 -3.15 50.01
C ILE A 90 3.43 -3.20 50.07
N GLY A 91 2.89 -4.33 50.53
CA GLY A 91 1.45 -4.51 50.68
C GLY A 91 0.72 -4.62 49.34
N TYR A 92 -0.50 -4.07 49.26
CA TYR A 92 -1.40 -4.27 48.12
C TYR A 92 -0.86 -3.66 46.81
N VAL A 93 -0.19 -2.51 46.89
CA VAL A 93 0.38 -1.81 45.72
C VAL A 93 1.43 -2.69 45.01
N ALA A 94 2.24 -3.42 45.78
CA ALA A 94 3.23 -4.34 45.23
C ALA A 94 2.58 -5.58 44.57
N ALA A 95 1.37 -5.97 44.99
CA ALA A 95 0.63 -7.07 44.38
C ALA A 95 -0.02 -6.63 43.07
N ASP A 96 -0.63 -5.44 43.05
CA ASP A 96 -1.28 -4.86 41.86
C ASP A 96 -0.26 -4.57 40.75
N ILE A 97 0.94 -4.05 41.09
CA ILE A 97 2.01 -3.82 40.11
C ILE A 97 2.48 -5.13 39.46
N ARG A 98 2.54 -6.23 40.22
CA ARG A 98 2.90 -7.56 39.69
C ARG A 98 1.83 -8.14 38.77
N GLN A 99 0.56 -7.84 39.00
CA GLN A 99 -0.55 -8.23 38.11
C GLN A 99 -0.42 -7.53 36.75
N ILE A 100 -0.06 -6.25 36.74
CA ILE A 100 0.14 -5.47 35.51
C ILE A 100 1.35 -5.99 34.70
N GLU A 101 2.37 -6.53 35.35
CA GLU A 101 3.54 -7.11 34.67
C GLU A 101 3.25 -8.47 34.02
N SER A 102 2.17 -9.16 34.42
CA SER A 102 1.81 -10.48 33.87
C SER A 102 0.85 -10.48 32.67
N ASP A 103 0.18 -9.34 32.42
CA ASP A 103 -0.78 -9.15 31.31
C ASP A 103 -0.12 -8.49 30.09
#